data_AF-A0A351BGH6-F1
#
_entry.id   AF-A0A351BGH6-F1
#
_cell.length_a   1.000
_cell.length_b   1.000
_cell.length_c   1.000
_cell.angle_alpha   90.00
_cell.angle_beta   90.00
_cell.angle_gamma   90.00
#
_symmetry.space_group_name_H-M   'P 1'
#
loop_
_entity.id
_entity.type
_entity.pdbx_description
1 polymer ?
#
loop_
_entity_poly.entity_id
_entity_poly.type
_entity_poly.pdbx_seq_one_letter_code
_entity_poly.pdbx_strand_id
1 'polypeptide(L)'
;MRASLAVESHLALLLWLQGDVRRMIPHDVLVSCNGSIGSDPYHYDIVSAIPGMRTSLLPPRTVQAIGERIHREWAAAAGNVGPAAIARDFAPYLAAAEPHAGLATMRHALCHAIPDTRFRVDHLYILLRQREGFSNA
;
A
#
# COMPACT_ATOMS: atom_id res chain seq x y z
N MET A 1 -12.31 -15.37 -2.15
CA MET A 1 -12.79 -14.11 -1.53
C MET A 1 -13.62 -14.30 -0.26
N ARG A 2 -14.55 -15.26 -0.12
CA ARG A 2 -15.34 -15.45 1.13
C ARG A 2 -14.51 -15.46 2.43
N ALA A 3 -13.30 -16.02 2.40
CA ALA A 3 -12.39 -16.03 3.55
C ALA A 3 -12.01 -14.63 4.07
N SER A 4 -12.11 -13.57 3.26
CA SER A 4 -11.84 -12.19 3.69
C SER A 4 -12.86 -11.70 4.73
N LEU A 5 -14.09 -12.25 4.74
CA LEU A 5 -15.13 -11.90 5.70
C LEU A 5 -14.85 -12.44 7.11
N ALA A 6 -13.96 -13.42 7.23
CA ALA A 6 -13.54 -14.00 8.51
C ALA A 6 -12.27 -13.32 9.07
N VAL A 7 -11.75 -12.29 8.40
CA VAL A 7 -10.55 -11.56 8.85
C VAL A 7 -10.95 -10.53 9.90
N GLU A 8 -10.70 -10.86 11.17
CA GLU A 8 -11.07 -10.01 12.32
C GLU A 8 -9.85 -9.48 13.10
N SER A 9 -8.63 -9.78 12.65
CA SER A 9 -7.41 -9.28 13.29
C SER A 9 -6.29 -9.04 12.27
N HIS A 10 -5.29 -8.22 12.66
CA HIS A 10 -4.10 -7.99 11.85
C HIS A 10 -3.32 -9.29 11.57
N LEU A 11 -3.29 -10.24 12.51
CA LEU A 11 -2.69 -11.55 12.28
C LEU A 11 -3.49 -12.37 11.25
N ALA A 12 -4.81 -12.40 11.37
CA ALA A 12 -5.67 -13.07 10.39
C ALA A 12 -5.52 -12.44 8.99
N LEU A 13 -5.39 -11.11 8.92
CA LEU A 13 -5.12 -10.38 7.68
C LEU A 13 -3.77 -10.79 7.07
N LEU A 14 -2.71 -10.86 7.88
CA LEU A 14 -1.40 -11.35 7.42
C LEU A 14 -1.49 -12.76 6.86
N LEU A 15 -2.13 -13.70 7.58
CA LEU A 15 -2.27 -15.09 7.14
C LEU A 15 -3.07 -15.20 5.84
N TRP A 16 -4.15 -14.44 5.73
CA TRP A 16 -4.96 -14.40 4.51
C TRP A 16 -4.19 -13.82 3.32
N LEU A 17 -3.45 -12.72 3.52
CA LEU A 17 -2.63 -12.11 2.48
C LEU A 17 -1.51 -13.03 2.00
N GLN A 18 -0.87 -13.77 2.91
CA GLN A 18 0.18 -14.73 2.59
C GLN A 18 -0.34 -16.02 1.92
N GLY A 19 -1.65 -16.28 1.99
CA GLY A 19 -2.30 -17.42 1.37
C GLY A 19 -2.73 -17.15 -0.06
N ASP A 20 -4.04 -17.25 -0.31
CA ASP A 20 -4.62 -17.19 -1.66
C ASP A 20 -4.35 -15.84 -2.36
N VAL A 21 -4.34 -14.73 -1.62
CA VAL A 21 -4.16 -13.40 -2.21
C VAL A 21 -2.77 -13.26 -2.84
N ARG A 22 -1.72 -13.74 -2.16
CA ARG A 22 -0.35 -13.72 -2.69
C ARG A 22 -0.19 -14.57 -3.96
N ARG A 23 -1.00 -15.61 -4.14
CA ARG A 23 -0.98 -16.41 -5.38
C ARG A 23 -1.57 -15.65 -6.57
N MET A 24 -2.59 -14.82 -6.32
CA MET A 24 -3.24 -14.01 -7.35
C MET A 24 -2.43 -12.75 -7.68
N ILE A 25 -1.93 -12.07 -6.65
CA ILE A 25 -1.14 -10.86 -6.78
C ILE A 25 0.10 -11.03 -5.89
N PRO A 26 1.22 -11.53 -6.43
CA PRO A 26 2.45 -11.68 -5.65
C PRO A 26 2.90 -10.36 -5.04
N HIS A 27 3.11 -10.34 -3.73
CA HIS A 27 3.54 -9.14 -2.99
C HIS A 27 4.35 -9.54 -1.76
N ASP A 28 5.19 -8.63 -1.28
CA ASP A 28 6.03 -8.78 -0.08
C ASP A 28 5.48 -7.98 1.11
N VAL A 29 4.84 -6.83 0.82
CA VAL A 29 4.21 -5.94 1.81
C VAL A 29 2.90 -5.42 1.24
N LEU A 30 1.85 -5.35 2.07
CA LEU A 30 0.68 -4.53 1.82
C LEU A 30 0.74 -3.30 2.74
N VAL A 31 0.58 -2.12 2.17
CA VAL A 31 0.30 -0.88 2.89
C VAL A 31 -1.13 -0.47 2.57
N SER A 32 -1.91 -0.19 3.60
CA SER A 32 -3.25 0.36 3.49
C SER A 32 -3.26 1.70 4.19
N CYS A 33 -3.74 2.75 3.55
CA CYS A 33 -3.79 4.08 4.15
C CYS A 33 -4.90 4.94 3.55
N ASN A 34 -5.33 5.97 4.29
CA ASN A 34 -6.19 6.99 3.69
C ASN A 34 -5.38 7.90 2.75
N GLY A 35 -5.96 8.26 1.60
CA GLY A 35 -5.36 9.15 0.60
C GLY A 35 -5.53 10.63 0.94
N SER A 36 -5.98 10.97 2.15
CA SER A 36 -6.26 12.35 2.53
C SER A 36 -4.99 13.17 2.72
N ILE A 37 -4.88 14.25 1.95
CA ILE A 37 -3.99 15.36 2.26
C ILE A 37 -4.62 16.14 3.41
N GLY A 38 -4.00 16.12 4.59
CA GLY A 38 -4.31 17.06 5.68
C GLY A 38 -5.51 16.75 6.59
N SER A 39 -6.14 15.57 6.51
CA SER A 39 -7.08 15.15 7.58
C SER A 39 -6.35 14.31 8.62
N ASP A 40 -6.02 14.92 9.76
CA ASP A 40 -5.55 14.21 10.93
C ASP A 40 -6.75 13.53 11.64
N PRO A 41 -6.65 12.26 12.07
CA PRO A 41 -5.46 11.41 12.02
C PRO A 41 -5.25 10.72 10.66
N TYR A 42 -4.01 10.71 10.16
CA TYR A 42 -3.59 9.83 9.07
C TYR A 42 -3.61 8.36 9.53
N HIS A 43 -4.47 7.55 8.93
CA HIS A 43 -4.63 6.15 9.32
C HIS A 43 -3.91 5.27 8.31
N TYR A 44 -3.06 4.37 8.82
CA TYR A 44 -2.36 3.39 7.99
C TYR A 44 -2.18 2.05 8.71
N ASP A 45 -2.07 0.99 7.91
CA ASP A 45 -1.68 -0.35 8.35
C ASP A 45 -0.67 -0.94 7.37
N ILE A 46 0.34 -1.62 7.90
CA ILE A 46 1.41 -2.27 7.14
C ILE A 46 1.44 -3.73 7.54
N VAL A 47 1.10 -4.59 6.58
CA VAL A 47 1.01 -6.02 6.76
C VAL A 47 2.13 -6.69 5.97
N SER A 48 3.07 -7.30 6.68
CA SER A 48 4.15 -8.07 6.08
C SER A 48 4.65 -9.18 7.01
N ALA A 49 5.24 -10.21 6.40
CA ALA A 49 6.02 -11.22 7.10
C ALA A 49 7.50 -10.80 7.29
N ILE A 50 7.94 -9.69 6.68
CA ILE A 50 9.32 -9.21 6.76
C ILE A 50 9.56 -8.58 8.15
N PRO A 51 10.58 -9.03 8.91
CA PRO A 51 10.97 -8.40 10.16
C PRO A 51 11.25 -6.91 9.97
N GLY A 52 10.70 -6.06 10.84
CA GLY A 52 10.82 -4.60 10.70
C GLY A 52 9.77 -3.94 9.80
N MET A 53 8.99 -4.70 9.01
CA MET A 53 7.91 -4.16 8.16
C MET A 53 6.53 -4.36 8.79
N ARG A 54 6.24 -3.60 9.84
CA ARG A 54 4.92 -3.58 10.49
C ARG A 54 4.57 -2.16 10.89
N THR A 55 3.28 -1.89 11.04
CA THR A 55 2.70 -0.56 11.31
C THR A 55 3.43 0.20 12.41
N SER A 56 3.72 -0.47 13.52
CA SER A 56 4.38 0.13 14.71
C SER A 56 5.87 0.39 14.54
N LEU A 57 6.50 -0.08 13.47
CA LEU A 57 7.95 -0.01 13.25
C LEU A 57 8.35 1.00 12.18
N LEU A 58 7.39 1.50 11.39
CA LEU A 58 7.65 2.57 10.44
C LEU A 58 7.25 3.93 11.01
N PRO A 59 8.06 4.99 10.80
CA PRO A 59 7.69 6.34 11.19
C PRO A 59 6.40 6.78 10.46
N PRO A 60 5.36 7.26 11.18
CA PRO A 60 4.11 7.69 10.56
C PRO A 60 4.30 8.72 9.44
N ARG A 61 5.21 9.69 9.66
CA ARG A 61 5.53 10.74 8.67
C ARG A 61 6.09 10.17 7.36
N THR A 62 6.89 9.10 7.43
CA THR A 62 7.43 8.40 6.26
C THR A 62 6.31 7.77 5.44
N VAL A 63 5.41 7.05 6.12
CA VAL A 63 4.29 6.37 5.46
C VAL A 63 3.34 7.39 4.84
N GLN A 64 3.04 8.46 5.55
CA GLN A 64 2.22 9.56 5.06
C GLN A 64 2.81 10.22 3.82
N ALA A 65 4.09 10.61 3.85
CA ALA A 65 4.75 11.27 2.71
C ALA A 65 4.76 10.39 1.46
N ILE A 66 5.02 9.08 1.62
CA ILE A 66 4.97 8.10 0.53
C ILE A 66 3.54 7.94 0.01
N GLY A 67 2.58 7.74 0.91
CA GLY A 67 1.17 7.52 0.57
C GLY A 67 0.55 8.70 -0.16
N GLU A 68 0.76 9.92 0.32
CA GLU A 68 0.27 11.14 -0.32
C GLU A 68 0.85 11.33 -1.73
N ARG A 69 2.15 11.02 -1.92
CA ARG A 69 2.78 11.12 -3.23
C ARG A 69 2.22 10.07 -4.21
N ILE A 70 2.09 8.82 -3.78
CA ILE A 70 1.50 7.74 -4.59
C ILE A 70 0.05 8.06 -4.92
N HIS A 71 -0.73 8.58 -3.96
CA HIS A 71 -2.13 8.96 -4.19
C HIS A 71 -2.26 10.05 -5.25
N ARG A 72 -1.47 11.13 -5.17
CA ARG A 72 -1.48 12.20 -6.19
C ARG A 72 -1.18 11.67 -7.58
N GLU A 73 -0.15 10.83 -7.71
CA GLU A 73 0.23 10.24 -9.00
C GLU A 73 -0.81 9.25 -9.51
N TRP A 74 -1.44 8.47 -8.62
CA TRP A 74 -2.54 7.58 -8.96
C TRP A 74 -3.76 8.37 -9.44
N ALA A 75 -4.17 9.42 -8.73
CA ALA A 75 -5.32 10.24 -9.09
C ALA A 75 -5.14 10.92 -10.45
N ALA A 76 -3.94 11.44 -10.73
CA ALA A 76 -3.60 12.04 -12.03
C ALA A 76 -3.68 11.02 -13.19
N ALA A 77 -3.31 9.76 -12.94
CA ALA A 77 -3.39 8.70 -13.94
C ALA A 77 -4.81 8.10 -14.06
N ALA A 78 -5.54 7.95 -12.96
CA ALA A 78 -6.90 7.40 -12.92
C ALA A 78 -7.91 8.28 -13.69
N GLY A 79 -7.70 9.60 -13.70
CA GLY A 79 -8.48 10.52 -14.55
C GLY A 79 -8.37 10.23 -16.06
N ASN A 80 -7.29 9.56 -16.49
CA ASN A 80 -7.03 9.23 -17.89
C ASN A 80 -7.27 7.75 -18.22
N VAL A 81 -7.05 6.85 -17.26
CA VAL A 81 -7.04 5.38 -17.46
C VAL A 81 -8.24 4.69 -16.79
N GLY A 82 -9.04 5.42 -16.01
CA GLY A 82 -10.09 4.87 -15.17
C GLY A 82 -9.55 4.27 -13.86
N PRO A 83 -10.40 3.60 -13.06
CA PRO A 83 -10.04 3.06 -11.74
C PRO A 83 -9.24 1.75 -11.89
N ALA A 84 -8.08 1.82 -12.52
CA ALA A 84 -7.16 0.70 -12.66
C ALA A 84 -6.13 0.70 -11.52
N ALA A 85 -5.54 -0.48 -11.27
CA ALA A 85 -4.33 -0.57 -10.47
C ALA A 85 -3.13 -0.13 -11.31
N ILE A 86 -2.15 0.54 -10.69
CA ILE A 86 -1.03 1.16 -11.40
C ILE A 86 0.29 0.62 -10.86
N ALA A 87 1.06 -0.01 -11.74
CA ALA A 87 2.42 -0.49 -11.43
C ALA A 87 3.46 0.63 -11.65
N ARG A 88 4.40 0.76 -10.71
CA ARG A 88 5.44 1.81 -10.66
C ARG A 88 6.74 1.31 -10.04
N ASP A 89 7.84 1.99 -10.33
CA ASP A 89 9.07 1.88 -9.55
C ASP A 89 8.89 2.58 -8.21
N PHE A 90 9.30 1.91 -7.13
CA PHE A 90 9.06 2.39 -5.77
C PHE A 90 10.16 3.33 -5.25
N ALA A 91 11.40 3.16 -5.70
CA ALA A 91 12.55 3.92 -5.22
C ALA A 91 12.36 5.46 -5.23
N PRO A 92 11.74 6.08 -6.25
CA PRO A 92 11.51 7.53 -6.26
C PRO A 92 10.66 8.07 -5.10
N TYR A 93 9.80 7.24 -4.50
CA TYR A 93 8.96 7.65 -3.36
C TYR A 93 9.75 7.75 -2.05
N LEU A 94 10.92 7.10 -1.96
CA LEU A 94 11.77 7.13 -0.77
C LEU A 94 12.61 8.40 -0.64
N ALA A 95 12.84 9.11 -1.74
CA ALA A 95 13.78 10.24 -1.78
C ALA A 95 13.42 11.40 -0.83
N ALA A 96 12.15 11.54 -0.47
CA ALA A 96 11.65 12.60 0.42
C ALA A 96 11.22 12.09 1.81
N ALA A 97 11.47 10.81 2.12
CA ALA A 97 11.01 10.17 3.34
C ALA A 97 12.18 9.83 4.26
N GLU A 98 11.94 9.74 5.57
CA GLU A 98 12.98 9.29 6.52
C GLU A 98 13.46 7.89 6.11
N PRO A 99 14.79 7.65 6.10
CA PRO A 99 15.34 6.36 5.71
C PRO A 99 14.78 5.21 6.56
N HIS A 100 14.35 4.14 5.90
CA HIS A 100 13.94 2.92 6.57
C HIS A 100 14.46 1.71 5.81
N ALA A 101 15.26 0.86 6.47
CA ALA A 101 15.95 -0.26 5.85
C ALA A 101 15.00 -1.21 5.08
N GLY A 102 13.87 -1.59 5.69
CA GLY A 102 12.88 -2.44 5.01
C GLY A 102 12.27 -1.79 3.75
N LEU A 103 11.88 -0.51 3.81
CA LEU A 103 11.36 0.20 2.64
C LEU A 103 12.41 0.35 1.53
N ALA A 104 13.68 0.57 1.90
CA ALA A 104 14.79 0.69 0.95
C ALA A 104 15.05 -0.58 0.13
N THR A 105 14.55 -1.75 0.58
CA THR A 105 14.65 -3.00 -0.18
C THR A 105 13.56 -3.14 -1.25
N MET A 106 12.50 -2.33 -1.20
CA MET A 106 11.37 -2.41 -2.11
C MET A 106 11.69 -1.70 -3.43
N ARG A 107 11.32 -2.33 -4.54
CA ARG A 107 11.61 -1.86 -5.90
C ARG A 107 10.38 -1.53 -6.72
N HIS A 108 9.28 -2.22 -6.49
CA HIS A 108 8.07 -2.08 -7.28
C HIS A 108 6.87 -1.83 -6.38
N ALA A 109 5.95 -1.01 -6.86
CA ALA A 109 4.68 -0.73 -6.23
C ALA A 109 3.53 -0.98 -7.21
N LEU A 110 2.46 -1.62 -6.72
CA LEU A 110 1.16 -1.65 -7.38
C LEU A 110 0.18 -0.93 -6.47
N CYS A 111 -0.41 0.16 -6.94
CA CYS A 111 -1.34 0.95 -6.15
C CYS A 111 -2.75 0.93 -6.74
N HIS A 112 -3.74 0.93 -5.87
CA HIS A 112 -5.14 1.10 -6.22
C HIS A 112 -5.84 1.88 -5.11
N ALA A 113 -6.71 2.82 -5.48
CA ALA A 113 -7.55 3.55 -4.53
C ALA A 113 -9.02 3.23 -4.75
N ILE A 114 -9.74 3.07 -3.64
CA ILE A 114 -11.19 2.90 -3.62
C ILE A 114 -11.79 4.16 -2.99
N PRO A 115 -12.69 4.88 -3.68
CA PRO A 115 -13.36 6.03 -3.09
C PRO A 115 -14.20 5.60 -1.87
N ASP A 116 -13.90 6.14 -0.69
CA ASP A 116 -14.74 5.96 0.48
C ASP A 116 -15.73 7.12 0.57
N THR A 117 -16.96 6.87 0.12
CA THR A 117 -18.04 7.86 0.12
C THR A 117 -18.51 8.23 1.52
N ARG A 118 -18.23 7.41 2.55
CA ARG A 118 -18.63 7.66 3.94
C ARG A 118 -17.79 8.76 4.56
N PHE A 119 -16.49 8.75 4.27
CA PHE A 119 -15.52 9.69 4.80
C PHE A 119 -15.07 10.73 3.77
N ARG A 120 -15.55 10.64 2.52
CA ARG A 120 -15.17 11.49 1.38
C ARG A 120 -13.65 11.54 1.17
N VAL A 121 -12.99 10.41 1.37
CA VAL A 121 -11.56 10.22 1.15
C VAL A 121 -11.34 8.95 0.35
N ASP A 122 -10.32 8.93 -0.50
CA ASP A 122 -9.91 7.68 -1.14
C ASP A 122 -9.18 6.80 -0.12
N HIS A 123 -9.47 5.51 -0.10
CA HIS A 123 -8.68 4.54 0.64
C HIS A 123 -7.69 3.87 -0.31
N LEU A 124 -6.40 4.04 -0.03
CA LEU A 124 -5.30 3.61 -0.87
C LEU A 124 -4.74 2.27 -0.38
N TYR A 125 -4.55 1.35 -1.33
CA TYR A 125 -3.86 0.09 -1.14
C TYR A 125 -2.60 0.08 -2.01
N ILE A 126 -1.45 -0.21 -1.40
CA ILE A 126 -0.15 -0.26 -2.06
C ILE A 126 0.46 -1.62 -1.76
N LEU A 127 0.69 -2.41 -2.80
CA LEU A 127 1.42 -3.67 -2.73
C LEU A 127 2.87 -3.40 -3.14
N LEU A 128 3.84 -3.84 -2.35
CA LEU A 128 5.25 -3.66 -2.63
C LEU A 128 5.94 -4.98 -2.95
N ARG A 129 6.93 -4.95 -3.84
CA ARG A 129 7.82 -6.07 -4.15
C ARG A 129 9.28 -5.67 -4.17
N GLN A 130 10.15 -6.56 -3.69
CA GLN A 130 11.61 -6.37 -3.67
C GLN A 130 12.29 -6.72 -5.01
N ARG A 131 11.75 -7.69 -5.75
CA ARG A 131 12.49 -8.33 -6.86
C ARG A 131 11.85 -8.17 -8.22
N GLU A 132 10.70 -8.80 -8.42
CA GLU A 132 10.01 -8.80 -9.71
C GLU A 132 8.93 -7.71 -9.70
N GLY A 133 8.72 -7.09 -10.86
CA GLY A 133 7.64 -6.13 -11.06
C GLY A 133 6.26 -6.79 -11.02
N PHE A 134 5.22 -5.97 -11.00
CA PHE A 134 3.87 -6.44 -11.28
C PHE A 134 3.70 -6.48 -12.80
N SER A 135 3.60 -7.66 -13.39
CA SER A 135 3.15 -7.78 -14.78
C SER A 135 1.74 -7.20 -14.90
N ASN A 136 1.40 -6.60 -16.05
CA ASN A 136 0.04 -6.11 -16.28
C ASN A 136 -0.97 -7.21 -15.92
N ALA A 137 -1.72 -6.99 -14.86
CA ALA A 137 -2.88 -7.79 -14.49
C ALA A 137 -3.99 -7.62 -15.52
#